data_AF-A0A959RHB7-F1
#
_entry.id   AF-A0A959RHB7-F1
#
_cell.length_a   1.000
_cell.length_b   1.000
_cell.length_c   1.000
_cell.angle_alpha   90.00
_cell.angle_beta   90.00
_cell.angle_gamma   90.00
#
_symmetry.space_group_name_H-M   'P 1'
#
loop_
_entity.id
_entity.type
_entity.pdbx_description
1 polymer ?
#
loop_
_entity_poly.entity_id
_entity_poly.type
_entity_poly.pdbx_seq_one_letter_code
_entity_poly.pdbx_strand_id
1 'polypeptide(L)'
;MKKLIYLFSICLLLLISCGKEQTKTTSKADEKVKKENAPIADDVSDKDVVKIAAGSKDHTTLVTALQAADLVTSLGNAGPFTVFAPVNAAFDKLPPGTVEELLKPENKDKLATILQHHVYVGVYKTEMFQDGMILGMVDGKNAKITKKGDDIFIDKAKIIASVPASNGIVYVVDEVIIPE
;
A
#
# COMPACT_ATOMS: atom_id res chain seq x y z
N MET A 1 -67.09 33.25 0.27
CA MET A 1 -67.76 34.57 0.31
C MET A 1 -66.86 35.50 1.11
N LYS A 2 -65.88 36.15 0.48
CA LYS A 2 -65.91 37.48 -0.14
C LYS A 2 -65.97 38.64 0.89
N LYS A 3 -64.87 39.42 0.86
CA LYS A 3 -64.63 40.77 1.39
C LYS A 3 -64.22 40.79 2.88
N LEU A 4 -63.33 41.66 3.37
CA LEU A 4 -63.22 43.10 3.10
C LEU A 4 -62.05 43.73 3.92
N ILE A 5 -61.50 44.87 3.46
CA ILE A 5 -60.66 45.89 4.17
C ILE A 5 -59.17 45.49 4.43
N TYR A 6 -58.10 46.02 3.81
CA TYR A 6 -57.65 47.37 3.40
C TYR A 6 -57.32 48.35 4.54
N LEU A 7 -56.05 48.50 4.91
CA LEU A 7 -55.47 49.75 5.48
C LEU A 7 -53.92 49.57 5.52
N PHE A 8 -53.17 50.20 4.61
CA PHE A 8 -52.60 51.56 4.71
C PHE A 8 -51.23 51.61 5.42
N SER A 9 -50.36 52.46 4.89
CA SER A 9 -49.04 52.91 5.37
C SER A 9 -47.84 51.99 5.10
N ILE A 10 -46.96 52.28 4.13
CA ILE A 10 -45.98 53.39 4.01
C ILE A 10 -44.79 53.29 4.97
N CYS A 11 -43.60 53.44 4.36
CA CYS A 11 -42.26 53.72 4.89
C CYS A 11 -41.53 52.56 5.57
N LEU A 12 -40.48 51.97 4.97
CA LEU A 12 -39.15 52.51 4.61
C LEU A 12 -38.18 52.51 5.80
N LEU A 13 -36.97 52.00 5.50
CA LEU A 13 -35.71 51.95 6.27
C LEU A 13 -35.52 50.71 7.16
N LEU A 14 -34.76 49.71 6.68
CA LEU A 14 -33.28 49.58 6.70
C LEU A 14 -32.79 49.05 8.05
N LEU A 15 -32.24 47.82 8.04
CA LEU A 15 -30.81 47.52 8.32
C LEU A 15 -30.61 46.05 8.76
N ILE A 16 -29.66 45.40 8.06
CA ILE A 16 -28.60 44.53 8.58
C ILE A 16 -29.00 43.20 9.24
N SER A 17 -28.69 42.08 8.55
CA SER A 17 -27.72 41.07 8.99
C SER A 17 -28.05 39.73 8.32
N CYS A 18 -27.27 39.36 7.29
CA CYS A 18 -27.39 38.07 6.61
C CYS A 18 -26.45 37.07 7.30
N GLY A 19 -27.02 36.05 7.94
CA GLY A 19 -26.32 34.90 8.48
C GLY A 19 -26.93 33.61 7.94
N LYS A 20 -26.04 32.70 7.54
CA LYS A 20 -26.20 31.27 7.21
C LYS A 20 -26.58 30.84 5.77
N GLU A 21 -25.61 30.09 5.22
CA GLU A 21 -25.71 28.82 4.47
C GLU A 21 -26.48 28.79 3.14
N GLN A 22 -25.72 28.73 2.04
CA GLN A 22 -26.14 28.09 0.79
C GLN A 22 -25.59 26.65 0.75
N THR A 23 -26.43 25.62 0.83
CA THR A 23 -27.20 24.96 -0.24
C THR A 23 -26.34 24.10 -1.19
N LYS A 24 -26.69 22.79 -1.23
CA LYS A 24 -26.48 21.83 -2.32
C LYS A 24 -26.58 22.47 -3.71
N THR A 25 -25.85 21.93 -4.69
CA THR A 25 -26.41 21.13 -5.82
C THR A 25 -25.29 20.72 -6.81
N THR A 26 -25.05 19.41 -6.88
CA THR A 26 -24.99 18.52 -8.06
C THR A 26 -24.62 19.11 -9.44
N SER A 27 -23.61 18.54 -10.13
CA SER A 27 -23.78 17.82 -11.42
C SER A 27 -22.45 17.32 -12.02
N LYS A 28 -22.55 16.20 -12.75
CA LYS A 28 -21.53 15.35 -13.39
C LYS A 28 -21.06 15.84 -14.78
N ALA A 29 -19.89 15.33 -15.17
CA ALA A 29 -19.38 14.96 -16.53
C ALA A 29 -19.10 16.13 -17.52
N ASP A 30 -18.05 16.15 -18.36
CA ASP A 30 -17.12 15.14 -18.84
C ASP A 30 -15.81 15.78 -19.41
N GLU A 31 -14.70 15.02 -19.31
CA GLU A 31 -13.47 14.93 -20.13
C GLU A 31 -12.84 16.15 -20.90
N LYS A 32 -11.61 16.57 -20.52
CA LYS A 32 -10.33 16.20 -21.20
C LYS A 32 -9.09 16.97 -20.71
N VAL A 33 -8.10 16.15 -20.35
CA VAL A 33 -6.68 16.30 -20.00
C VAL A 33 -5.89 17.48 -20.58
N LYS A 34 -5.15 18.19 -19.70
CA LYS A 34 -3.72 18.49 -19.93
C LYS A 34 -2.95 18.30 -18.62
N LYS A 35 -2.30 17.14 -18.51
CA LYS A 35 -1.52 16.67 -17.36
C LYS A 35 -0.05 16.86 -17.70
N GLU A 36 0.58 17.89 -17.13
CA GLU A 36 2.04 18.05 -17.20
C GLU A 36 2.53 18.95 -16.06
N ASN A 37 3.42 18.38 -15.24
CA ASN A 37 4.53 18.99 -14.48
C ASN A 37 4.61 18.61 -12.99
N ALA A 38 5.31 17.49 -12.75
CA ALA A 38 6.41 17.31 -11.79
C ALA A 38 6.15 17.51 -10.27
N PRO A 39 7.09 17.05 -9.41
CA PRO A 39 6.85 16.05 -8.39
C PRO A 39 6.36 16.68 -7.08
N ILE A 40 5.34 16.11 -6.47
CA ILE A 40 5.05 16.38 -5.06
C ILE A 40 6.07 15.57 -4.27
N ALA A 41 7.18 16.23 -3.94
CA ALA A 41 8.07 15.78 -2.88
C ALA A 41 7.32 15.97 -1.56
N ASP A 42 6.57 14.94 -1.16
CA ASP A 42 6.10 14.79 0.21
C ASP A 42 7.32 14.39 1.08
N ASP A 43 8.14 15.37 1.38
CA ASP A 43 9.12 15.34 2.45
C ASP A 43 8.34 15.45 3.78
N VAL A 44 8.69 14.61 4.75
CA VAL A 44 8.15 14.50 6.14
C VAL A 44 6.85 13.72 6.42
N SER A 45 6.36 12.89 5.49
CA SER A 45 5.45 11.78 5.86
C SER A 45 6.24 10.47 5.87
N ASP A 46 6.19 9.72 6.97
CA ASP A 46 6.87 8.43 7.13
C ASP A 46 6.80 7.61 5.84
N LYS A 47 7.96 7.14 5.32
CA LYS A 47 8.02 6.43 4.04
C LYS A 47 7.16 5.17 4.10
N ASP A 48 6.30 4.97 3.11
CA ASP A 48 5.55 3.72 2.94
C ASP A 48 6.50 2.56 2.55
N VAL A 49 6.01 1.33 2.64
CA VAL A 49 6.79 0.11 2.33
C VAL A 49 7.41 0.15 0.93
N VAL A 50 6.72 0.75 -0.05
CA VAL A 50 7.22 0.84 -1.43
C VAL A 50 8.32 1.89 -1.54
N LYS A 51 8.17 3.06 -0.90
CA LYS A 51 9.19 4.12 -0.84
C LYS A 51 10.43 3.65 -0.09
N ILE A 52 10.30 2.80 0.93
CA ILE A 52 11.43 2.18 1.64
C ILE A 52 12.18 1.23 0.70
N ALA A 53 11.47 0.32 0.02
CA ALA A 53 12.10 -0.59 -0.94
C ALA A 53 12.76 0.16 -2.11
N ALA A 54 12.07 1.17 -2.68
CA ALA A 54 12.59 2.00 -3.77
C ALA A 54 13.81 2.86 -3.37
N GLY A 55 13.90 3.24 -2.09
CA GLY A 55 15.05 3.97 -1.54
C GLY A 55 16.27 3.10 -1.21
N SER A 56 16.14 1.77 -1.27
CA SER A 56 17.20 0.83 -0.91
C SER A 56 17.90 0.25 -2.13
N LYS A 57 19.23 0.29 -2.15
CA LYS A 57 20.04 -0.29 -3.23
C LYS A 57 19.92 -1.81 -3.31
N ASP A 58 19.56 -2.46 -2.21
CA ASP A 58 19.48 -3.91 -2.10
C ASP A 58 18.12 -4.46 -2.53
N HIS A 59 17.15 -3.62 -2.89
CA HIS A 59 15.78 -4.03 -3.22
C HIS A 59 15.35 -3.62 -4.63
N THR A 60 16.30 -3.27 -5.50
CA THR A 60 16.03 -2.83 -6.87
C THR A 60 15.26 -3.87 -7.68
N THR A 61 15.61 -5.16 -7.55
CA THR A 61 14.93 -6.26 -8.26
C THR A 61 13.48 -6.41 -7.79
N LEU A 62 13.23 -6.25 -6.48
CA LEU A 62 11.89 -6.29 -5.90
C LEU A 62 11.02 -5.14 -6.44
N VAL A 63 11.57 -3.93 -6.55
CA VAL A 63 10.85 -2.76 -7.08
C VAL A 63 10.46 -2.97 -8.54
N THR A 64 11.36 -3.51 -9.36
CA THR A 64 11.06 -3.88 -10.76
C THR A 64 9.96 -4.95 -10.83
N ALA A 65 10.01 -5.96 -9.97
CA ALA A 65 9.00 -7.00 -9.89
C ALA A 65 7.61 -6.44 -9.49
N LEU A 66 7.56 -5.55 -8.50
CA LEU A 66 6.33 -4.89 -8.06
C LEU A 66 5.71 -4.01 -9.16
N GLN A 67 6.55 -3.34 -9.95
CA GLN A 67 6.10 -2.58 -11.12
C GLN A 67 5.55 -3.50 -12.22
N ALA A 68 6.23 -4.61 -12.53
CA ALA A 68 5.77 -5.57 -13.52
C ALA A 68 4.44 -6.25 -13.11
N ALA A 69 4.23 -6.45 -11.81
CA ALA A 69 3.03 -7.06 -11.25
C ALA A 69 1.90 -6.05 -10.92
N ASP A 70 2.09 -4.74 -11.17
CA ASP A 70 1.15 -3.66 -10.80
C ASP A 70 0.75 -3.62 -9.30
N LEU A 71 1.61 -4.11 -8.40
CA LEU A 71 1.33 -4.17 -6.97
C LEU A 71 1.75 -2.91 -6.20
N VAL A 72 2.44 -1.98 -6.85
CA VAL A 72 2.89 -0.70 -6.27
C VAL A 72 1.73 0.07 -5.64
N THR A 73 0.59 0.16 -6.34
CA THR A 73 -0.59 0.87 -5.82
C THR A 73 -1.19 0.15 -4.62
N SER A 74 -1.27 -1.17 -4.65
CA SER A 74 -1.85 -1.98 -3.57
C SER A 74 -1.02 -1.88 -2.29
N LEU A 75 0.31 -1.93 -2.39
CA LEU A 75 1.21 -1.82 -1.25
C LEU A 75 1.48 -0.38 -0.82
N GLY A 76 1.19 0.61 -1.68
CA GLY A 76 1.22 2.03 -1.33
C GLY A 76 -0.06 2.52 -0.64
N ASN A 77 -1.13 1.72 -0.64
CA ASN A 77 -2.38 2.09 0.00
C ASN A 77 -2.31 2.05 1.54
N ALA A 78 -3.27 2.72 2.17
CA ALA A 78 -3.41 2.73 3.62
C ALA A 78 -3.86 1.37 4.15
N GLY A 79 -2.99 0.73 4.91
CA GLY A 79 -3.29 -0.49 5.65
C GLY A 79 -2.04 -0.94 6.38
N PRO A 80 -2.14 -1.53 7.58
CA PRO A 80 -0.97 -2.15 8.18
C PRO A 80 -0.56 -3.36 7.34
N PHE A 81 0.63 -3.34 6.76
CA PHE A 81 1.22 -4.46 6.03
C PHE A 81 2.52 -4.91 6.69
N THR A 82 2.69 -6.22 6.75
CA THR A 82 3.99 -6.82 7.06
C THR A 82 4.56 -7.38 5.77
N VAL A 83 5.59 -6.73 5.24
CA VAL A 83 6.18 -7.06 3.94
C VAL A 83 7.52 -7.72 4.17
N PHE A 84 7.71 -8.93 3.65
CA PHE A 84 8.98 -9.63 3.62
C PHE A 84 9.69 -9.27 2.32
N ALA A 85 10.66 -8.36 2.38
CA ALA A 85 11.37 -7.85 1.21
C ALA A 85 12.67 -8.62 0.99
N PRO A 86 12.77 -9.46 -0.07
CA PRO A 86 14.00 -10.15 -0.41
C PRO A 86 15.05 -9.16 -0.94
N VAL A 87 16.29 -9.31 -0.48
CA VAL A 87 17.44 -8.58 -1.05
C VAL A 87 17.76 -9.08 -2.46
N ASN A 88 18.49 -8.30 -3.25
CA ASN A 88 18.91 -8.69 -4.60
C ASN A 88 19.62 -10.06 -4.60
N ALA A 89 20.47 -10.31 -3.60
CA ALA A 89 21.17 -11.60 -3.45
C ALA A 89 20.21 -12.80 -3.22
N ALA A 90 18.99 -12.56 -2.72
CA ALA A 90 17.96 -13.60 -2.58
C ALA A 90 17.43 -14.05 -3.94
N PHE A 91 17.31 -13.13 -4.90
CA PHE A 91 16.93 -13.46 -6.27
C PHE A 91 18.03 -14.23 -7.00
N ASP A 92 19.30 -13.95 -6.69
CA ASP A 92 20.45 -14.68 -7.26
C ASP A 92 20.56 -16.12 -6.74
N LYS A 93 19.98 -16.44 -5.58
CA LYS A 93 19.88 -17.81 -5.05
C LYS A 93 18.85 -18.66 -5.80
N LEU A 94 17.94 -18.04 -6.57
CA LEU A 94 16.98 -18.79 -7.38
C LEU A 94 17.70 -19.51 -8.52
N PRO A 95 17.17 -20.66 -8.99
CA PRO A 95 17.72 -21.33 -10.15
C PRO A 95 17.86 -20.37 -11.35
N PRO A 96 18.95 -20.48 -12.12
CA PRO A 96 19.15 -19.63 -13.29
C PRO A 96 17.98 -19.77 -14.26
N GLY A 97 17.44 -18.64 -14.71
CA GLY A 97 16.26 -18.58 -15.57
C GLY A 97 14.92 -18.41 -14.84
N THR A 98 14.84 -18.64 -13.52
CA THR A 98 13.58 -18.45 -12.77
C THR A 98 13.18 -16.98 -12.72
N VAL A 99 14.11 -16.05 -12.44
CA VAL A 99 13.81 -14.61 -12.40
C VAL A 99 13.37 -14.12 -13.78
N GLU A 100 14.09 -14.52 -14.83
CA GLU A 100 13.77 -14.17 -16.22
C GLU A 100 12.41 -14.72 -16.63
N GLU A 101 12.08 -15.95 -16.23
CA GLU A 101 10.78 -16.56 -16.46
C GLU A 101 9.67 -15.78 -15.73
N LEU A 102 9.87 -15.45 -14.46
CA LEU A 102 8.89 -14.71 -13.65
C LEU A 102 8.65 -13.29 -14.16
N LEU A 103 9.65 -12.66 -14.77
CA LEU A 103 9.54 -11.33 -15.37
C LEU A 103 8.88 -11.34 -16.76
N LYS A 104 8.61 -12.51 -17.36
CA LYS A 104 7.87 -12.58 -18.62
C LYS A 104 6.43 -12.09 -18.42
N PRO A 105 5.85 -11.36 -19.38
CA PRO A 105 4.47 -10.89 -19.29
C PRO A 105 3.46 -12.04 -19.16
N GLU A 106 3.76 -13.20 -19.74
CA GLU A 106 2.96 -14.42 -19.63
C GLU A 106 2.89 -14.98 -18.20
N ASN A 107 3.88 -14.65 -17.34
CA ASN A 107 3.97 -15.10 -15.96
C ASN A 107 3.64 -14.00 -14.95
N LYS A 108 3.10 -12.87 -15.40
CA LYS A 108 2.72 -11.75 -14.53
C LYS A 108 1.84 -12.19 -13.35
N ASP A 109 0.86 -13.07 -13.59
CA ASP A 109 -0.03 -13.58 -12.53
C ASP A 109 0.71 -14.46 -11.50
N LYS A 110 1.72 -15.23 -11.96
CA LYS A 110 2.59 -16.00 -11.06
C LYS A 110 3.47 -15.07 -10.24
N LEU A 111 4.06 -14.06 -10.87
CA LEU A 111 4.86 -13.04 -10.19
C LEU A 111 4.02 -12.30 -9.15
N ALA A 112 2.80 -11.89 -9.49
CA ALA A 112 1.88 -11.25 -8.57
C ALA A 112 1.55 -12.15 -7.37
N THR A 113 1.28 -13.44 -7.61
CA THR A 113 1.05 -14.43 -6.53
C THR A 113 2.26 -14.55 -5.61
N ILE A 114 3.48 -14.65 -6.16
CA ILE A 114 4.72 -14.74 -5.37
C ILE A 114 4.90 -13.47 -4.53
N LEU A 115 4.71 -12.29 -5.12
CA LEU A 115 4.84 -11.02 -4.41
C LEU A 115 3.77 -10.85 -3.32
N GLN A 116 2.54 -11.34 -3.56
CA GLN A 116 1.49 -11.39 -2.54
C GLN A 116 1.85 -12.35 -1.40
N HIS A 117 2.53 -13.46 -1.69
CA HIS A 117 3.02 -14.38 -0.68
C HIS A 117 4.13 -13.80 0.21
N HIS A 118 4.73 -12.68 -0.18
CA HIS A 118 5.65 -11.92 0.66
C HIS A 118 4.95 -10.88 1.53
N VAL A 119 3.62 -10.78 1.48
CA VAL A 119 2.85 -9.74 2.16
C VAL A 119 1.82 -10.39 3.08
N TYR A 120 1.81 -9.92 4.32
CA TYR A 120 0.80 -10.24 5.30
C TYR A 120 -0.05 -8.99 5.60
N VAL A 121 -1.37 -9.17 5.69
CA VAL A 121 -2.30 -8.08 6.05
C VAL A 121 -2.37 -7.95 7.56
N GLY A 122 -1.73 -6.91 8.08
CA GLY A 122 -1.57 -6.63 9.50
C GLY A 122 -0.13 -6.29 9.85
N VAL A 123 0.09 -5.85 11.09
CA VAL A 123 1.43 -5.59 11.62
C VAL A 123 1.79 -6.69 12.61
N TYR A 124 2.78 -7.49 12.25
CA TYR A 124 3.45 -8.41 13.16
C TYR A 124 4.82 -7.85 13.53
N LYS A 125 5.03 -7.63 14.84
CA LYS A 125 6.33 -7.23 15.37
C LYS A 125 7.21 -8.45 15.62
N THR A 126 8.52 -8.26 15.63
CA THR A 126 9.51 -9.32 15.90
C THR A 126 9.23 -10.02 17.24
N GLU A 127 8.78 -9.27 18.25
CA GLU A 127 8.44 -9.83 19.57
C GLU A 127 7.23 -10.77 19.55
N MET A 128 6.32 -10.59 18.58
CA MET A 128 5.09 -11.37 18.46
C MET A 128 5.31 -12.71 17.75
N PHE A 129 6.39 -12.85 16.98
CA PHE A 129 6.71 -14.11 16.32
C PHE A 129 6.92 -15.21 17.35
N GLN A 130 6.29 -16.36 17.13
CA GLN A 130 6.46 -17.56 17.95
C GLN A 130 6.97 -18.70 17.06
N ASP A 131 7.75 -19.61 17.65
CA ASP A 131 8.20 -20.77 16.91
C ASP A 131 7.01 -21.65 16.52
N GLY A 132 6.95 -22.05 15.25
CA GLY A 132 5.84 -22.82 14.70
C GLY A 132 4.57 -22.02 14.38
N MET A 133 4.60 -20.69 14.52
CA MET A 133 3.47 -19.83 14.14
C MET A 133 3.21 -19.91 12.63
N ILE A 134 1.94 -19.91 12.24
CA ILE A 134 1.50 -19.89 10.84
C ILE A 134 0.88 -18.53 10.55
N LEU A 135 1.34 -17.87 9.48
CA LEU A 135 0.82 -16.62 8.98
C LEU A 135 0.03 -16.87 7.69
N GLY A 136 -1.22 -16.42 7.64
CA GLY A 136 -2.00 -16.40 6.42
C GLY A 136 -1.61 -15.20 5.55
N MET A 137 -0.96 -15.46 4.43
CA MET A 137 -0.44 -14.45 3.51
C MET A 137 -1.55 -13.91 2.58
N VAL A 138 -1.29 -12.80 1.88
CA VAL A 138 -2.28 -12.14 0.99
C VAL A 138 -2.73 -13.06 -0.15
N ASP A 139 -1.86 -13.95 -0.63
CA ASP A 139 -2.18 -14.93 -1.67
C ASP A 139 -3.11 -16.06 -1.21
N GLY A 140 -3.51 -16.07 0.07
CA GLY A 140 -4.37 -17.08 0.67
C GLY A 140 -3.63 -18.34 1.11
N LYS A 141 -2.30 -18.40 0.94
CA LYS A 141 -1.45 -19.48 1.43
C LYS A 141 -0.87 -19.15 2.78
N ASN A 142 -0.28 -20.16 3.41
CA ASN A 142 0.29 -20.06 4.73
C ASN A 142 1.82 -20.04 4.65
N ALA A 143 2.45 -19.15 5.41
CA ALA A 143 3.88 -19.14 5.65
C ALA A 143 4.18 -19.49 7.11
N LYS A 144 5.19 -20.32 7.36
CA LYS A 144 5.54 -20.78 8.71
C LYS A 144 6.69 -19.97 9.28
N ILE A 145 6.49 -19.40 10.46
CA ILE A 145 7.56 -18.81 11.26
C ILE A 145 8.27 -19.90 12.07
N THR A 146 9.59 -19.92 11.98
CA THR A 146 10.46 -20.81 12.74
C THR A 146 11.53 -19.99 13.45
N LYS A 147 11.72 -20.20 14.76
CA LYS A 147 12.80 -19.57 15.54
C LYS A 147 13.89 -20.58 15.82
N LYS A 148 15.13 -20.27 15.45
CA LYS A 148 16.32 -21.08 15.73
C LYS A 148 17.33 -20.24 16.50
N GLY A 149 17.28 -20.33 17.83
CA GLY A 149 18.05 -19.43 18.68
C GLY A 149 17.57 -17.99 18.52
N ASP A 150 18.48 -17.08 18.18
CA ASP A 150 18.17 -15.67 17.94
C ASP A 150 17.67 -15.40 16.50
N ASP A 151 17.81 -16.38 15.60
CA ASP A 151 17.41 -16.24 14.21
C ASP A 151 15.93 -16.57 14.01
N ILE A 152 15.24 -15.74 13.21
CA ILE A 152 13.84 -15.94 12.82
C ILE A 152 13.79 -16.21 11.32
N PHE A 153 13.06 -17.26 10.96
CA PHE A 153 12.84 -17.69 9.59
C PHE A 153 11.36 -17.63 9.27
N ILE A 154 11.05 -17.23 8.03
CA ILE A 154 9.76 -17.41 7.38
C ILE A 154 9.95 -18.44 6.26
N ASP A 155 9.36 -19.61 6.44
CA ASP A 155 9.63 -20.83 5.68
C ASP A 155 11.13 -21.15 5.63
N LYS A 156 11.79 -20.86 4.49
CA LYS A 156 13.23 -21.06 4.28
C LYS A 156 14.02 -19.75 4.40
N ALA A 157 13.35 -18.60 4.29
CA ALA A 157 14.00 -17.30 4.27
C ALA A 157 14.29 -16.78 5.68
N LYS A 158 15.53 -16.37 5.91
CA LYS A 158 15.96 -15.77 7.18
C LYS A 158 15.64 -14.28 7.19
N ILE A 159 15.03 -13.80 8.27
CA ILE A 159 14.85 -12.37 8.52
C ILE A 159 16.18 -11.80 9.03
N ILE A 160 16.77 -10.87 8.28
CA ILE A 160 18.07 -10.27 8.59
C ILE A 160 17.96 -8.85 9.15
N ALA A 161 16.87 -8.15 8.85
CA ALA A 161 16.60 -6.82 9.38
C ALA A 161 15.09 -6.52 9.41
N SER A 162 14.70 -5.50 10.16
CA SER A 162 13.35 -4.94 10.13
C SER A 162 13.42 -3.42 10.03
N VAL A 163 12.52 -2.85 9.23
CA VAL A 163 12.43 -1.41 8.99
C VAL A 163 10.97 -0.98 9.17
N PRO A 164 10.66 -0.08 10.11
CA PRO A 164 9.31 0.45 10.27
C PRO A 164 8.92 1.32 9.06
N ALA A 165 7.66 1.22 8.64
CA ALA A 165 7.07 1.97 7.54
C ALA A 165 5.79 2.69 8.02
N SER A 166 5.36 3.75 7.34
CA SER A 166 4.10 4.44 7.69
C SER A 166 2.88 3.53 7.62
N ASN A 167 2.89 2.58 6.69
CA ASN A 167 1.84 1.60 6.49
C ASN A 167 2.27 0.19 6.92
N GLY A 168 3.18 0.07 7.90
CA GLY A 168 3.46 -1.20 8.56
C GLY A 168 4.94 -1.47 8.83
N ILE A 169 5.43 -2.66 8.49
CA ILE A 169 6.82 -3.09 8.73
C ILE A 169 7.37 -3.83 7.51
N VAL A 170 8.59 -3.49 7.12
CA VAL A 170 9.37 -4.22 6.11
C VAL A 170 10.38 -5.11 6.84
N TYR A 171 10.27 -6.42 6.67
CA TYR A 171 11.29 -7.38 7.09
C TYR A 171 12.18 -7.71 5.90
N VAL A 172 13.47 -7.43 6.03
CA VAL A 172 14.45 -7.79 5.01
C VAL A 172 14.76 -9.28 5.15
N VAL A 173 14.64 -10.03 4.05
CA VAL A 173 14.91 -11.47 4.02
C VAL A 173 16.00 -11.83 3.01
N ASP A 174 16.70 -12.93 3.26
CA ASP A 174 17.82 -13.37 2.44
C ASP A 174 17.47 -14.41 1.35
N GLU A 175 16.20 -14.84 1.29
CA GLU A 175 15.67 -15.76 0.27
C GLU A 175 14.28 -15.31 -0.19
N VAL A 176 13.92 -15.67 -1.43
CA VAL A 176 12.58 -15.44 -1.98
C VAL A 176 11.64 -16.53 -1.45
N ILE A 177 10.53 -16.12 -0.84
CA ILE A 177 9.51 -17.02 -0.29
C ILE A 177 8.62 -17.49 -1.44
N ILE A 178 8.80 -18.73 -1.87
CA ILE A 178 7.99 -19.33 -2.93
C ILE A 178 6.86 -20.12 -2.28
N PRO A 179 5.60 -19.80 -2.59
CA PRO A 179 4.47 -20.55 -2.07
C PRO A 179 4.44 -21.99 -2.61
N GLU A 180 4.58 -22.99 -1.73
CA GLU A 180 4.44 -24.43 -2.08
C GLU A 180 3.00 -24.82 -2.47
#